data_AF-A0A6C0L7U4-F1
#
_entry.id   AF-A0A6C0L7U4-F1
#
_cell.length_a   1.000
_cell.length_b   1.000
_cell.length_c   1.000
_cell.angle_alpha   90.00
_cell.angle_beta   90.00
_cell.angle_gamma   90.00
#
_symmetry.space_group_name_H-M   'P 1'
#
loop_
_entity.id
_entity.type
_entity.pdbx_description
1 polymer ?
#
loop_
_entity_poly.entity_id
_entity_poly.type
_entity_poly.pdbx_seq_one_letter_code
_entity_poly.pdbx_strand_id
1 'polypeptide(L)'
;MDKLEQLKNTIESMSKYHQIEILKILSKKLSKINENKSGCYINMSFLPEDTLKELEEYVGYIKDQEESLETMEYQKEEFKNAYFIEKENKDNPTILYSSLTK
;
A
#
# COMPACT_ATOMS: atom_id res chain seq x y z
N MET A 1 23.16 4.15 -3.35
CA MET A 1 21.91 3.93 -4.09
C MET A 1 21.42 5.28 -4.54
N ASP A 2 21.24 5.46 -5.84
CA ASP A 2 20.72 6.70 -6.43
C ASP A 2 19.24 6.90 -6.01
N LYS A 3 18.82 8.12 -5.70
CA LYS A 3 17.42 8.41 -5.28
C LYS A 3 16.43 7.98 -6.36
N LEU A 4 16.79 8.20 -7.62
CA LEU A 4 15.95 7.84 -8.76
C LEU A 4 15.82 6.31 -8.89
N GLU A 5 16.91 5.59 -8.62
CA GLU A 5 16.92 4.13 -8.60
C GLU A 5 16.06 3.57 -7.46
N GLN A 6 16.11 4.19 -6.28
CA GLN A 6 15.24 3.81 -5.16
C GLN A 6 13.77 3.99 -5.52
N LEU A 7 13.38 5.16 -6.03
CA LEU A 7 12.00 5.44 -6.44
C LEU A 7 11.54 4.43 -7.50
N LYS A 8 12.37 4.17 -8.52
CA LYS A 8 12.08 3.19 -9.57
C LYS A 8 11.83 1.79 -8.98
N ASN A 9 12.74 1.31 -8.12
CA ASN A 9 12.63 -0.01 -7.49
C ASN A 9 11.39 -0.12 -6.60
N THR A 10 11.06 0.94 -5.85
CA THR A 10 9.83 0.97 -5.05
C THR A 10 8.61 0.83 -5.95
N ILE A 11 8.48 1.64 -7.00
CA ILE A 11 7.35 1.59 -7.94
C ILE A 11 7.20 0.20 -8.58
N GLU A 12 8.31 -0.43 -9.00
CA GLU A 12 8.31 -1.78 -9.59
C GLU A 12 7.82 -2.86 -8.59
N SER A 13 8.06 -2.67 -7.29
CA SER A 13 7.63 -3.59 -6.24
C SER A 13 6.17 -3.40 -5.78
N MET A 14 5.55 -2.27 -6.11
CA MET A 14 4.16 -1.99 -5.73
C MET A 14 3.17 -2.88 -6.48
N SER A 15 1.96 -3.00 -5.95
CA SER A 15 0.88 -3.74 -6.60
C SER A 15 0.55 -3.16 -7.99
N LYS A 16 0.02 -4.01 -8.88
CA LYS A 16 -0.43 -3.60 -10.22
C LYS A 16 -1.40 -2.41 -10.17
N TYR A 17 -2.23 -2.34 -9.12
CA TYR A 17 -3.14 -1.22 -8.92
C TYR A 17 -2.38 0.11 -8.77
N HIS A 18 -1.38 0.17 -7.88
CA HIS A 18 -0.61 1.40 -7.68
C HIS A 18 0.27 1.72 -8.89
N GLN A 19 0.80 0.72 -9.58
CA GLN A 19 1.52 0.93 -10.85
C GLN A 19 0.63 1.59 -11.91
N ILE A 20 -0.66 1.22 -11.98
CA ILE A 20 -1.64 1.87 -12.88
C ILE A 20 -1.91 3.32 -12.46
N GLU A 21 -2.05 3.62 -11.17
CA GLU A 21 -2.23 5.01 -10.69
C GLU A 21 -1.00 5.87 -11.00
N ILE A 22 0.20 5.32 -10.81
CA ILE A 22 1.45 5.98 -11.20
C ILE A 22 1.49 6.23 -12.71
N LEU A 23 1.05 5.27 -13.52
CA LEU A 23 0.94 5.46 -14.97
C LEU A 23 -0.05 6.58 -15.32
N LYS A 24 -1.13 6.78 -14.55
CA LYS A 24 -2.07 7.90 -14.72
C LYS A 24 -1.45 9.26 -14.36
N ILE A 25 -0.57 9.30 -13.35
CA ILE A 25 0.21 10.51 -13.03
C ILE A 25 1.10 10.84 -14.23
N LEU A 26 1.83 9.84 -14.72
CA LEU A 26 2.76 9.97 -15.84
C LEU A 26 2.06 10.35 -17.15
N SER A 27 0.87 9.80 -17.44
CA SER A 27 0.15 10.06 -18.69
C SER A 27 -0.39 11.48 -18.83
N LYS A 28 -0.55 12.21 -17.72
CA LYS A 28 -0.92 13.63 -17.74
C LYS A 28 0.23 14.53 -18.22
N LYS A 29 1.47 14.09 -18.03
CA LYS A 29 2.69 14.87 -18.28
C LYS A 29 3.43 14.37 -19.52
N LEU A 30 3.39 13.07 -19.77
CA LEU A 30 3.98 12.43 -20.95
C LEU A 30 3.00 12.41 -22.11
N SER A 31 3.39 13.04 -23.21
CA SER A 31 2.56 13.13 -24.43
C SER A 31 2.52 11.83 -25.24
N LYS A 32 3.44 10.88 -24.98
CA LYS A 32 3.46 9.55 -25.61
C LYS A 32 3.96 8.49 -24.63
N ILE A 33 3.09 7.55 -24.30
CA ILE A 33 3.43 6.33 -23.58
C ILE A 33 3.36 5.18 -24.59
N ASN A 34 4.44 4.40 -24.69
CA ASN A 34 4.47 3.21 -25.52
C ASN A 34 4.21 1.97 -24.65
N GLU A 35 3.12 1.28 -24.92
CA GLU A 35 2.70 0.06 -24.23
C GLU A 35 2.87 -1.14 -25.16
N ASN A 36 3.46 -2.22 -24.65
CA ASN A 36 3.52 -3.51 -25.32
C ASN A 36 3.00 -4.62 -24.40
N LYS A 37 3.04 -5.89 -24.84
CA LYS A 37 2.56 -7.03 -24.03
C LYS A 37 3.25 -7.17 -22.66
N SER A 38 4.43 -6.58 -22.49
CA SER A 38 5.22 -6.58 -21.25
C SER A 38 4.98 -5.33 -20.38
N GLY A 39 4.10 -4.41 -20.80
CA GLY A 39 3.75 -3.19 -20.08
C GLY A 39 4.32 -1.93 -20.72
N CYS A 40 4.55 -0.90 -19.89
CA CYS A 40 5.07 0.38 -20.30
C CYS A 40 6.52 0.55 -19.83
N TYR A 41 7.41 0.96 -20.73
CA TYR A 41 8.79 1.31 -20.40
C TYR A 41 8.94 2.84 -20.36
N ILE A 42 9.32 3.35 -19.20
CA ILE A 42 9.48 4.78 -18.94
C ILE A 42 10.91 5.04 -18.48
N ASN A 43 11.60 5.94 -19.18
CA ASN A 43 12.91 6.39 -18.74
C ASN A 43 12.73 7.55 -17.74
N MET A 44 12.96 7.27 -16.46
CA MET A 44 12.77 8.24 -15.39
C MET A 44 13.78 9.40 -15.42
N SER A 45 14.95 9.24 -16.05
CA SER A 45 15.96 10.30 -16.15
C SER A 45 15.54 11.45 -17.08
N PHE A 46 14.52 11.24 -17.91
CA PHE A 46 13.94 12.28 -18.75
C PHE A 46 12.66 12.89 -18.18
N LEU A 47 12.24 12.46 -16.98
CA LEU A 47 11.07 13.03 -16.35
C LEU A 47 11.41 14.39 -15.75
N PRO A 48 10.55 15.40 -15.95
CA PRO A 48 10.62 16.66 -15.23
C PRO A 48 10.62 16.46 -13.71
N GLU A 49 11.32 17.35 -12.99
CA GLU A 49 11.45 17.27 -11.52
C GLU A 49 10.09 17.37 -10.80
N ASP A 50 9.15 18.16 -11.31
CA ASP A 50 7.78 18.23 -10.78
C ASP A 50 7.07 16.88 -10.87
N THR A 51 7.27 16.15 -11.97
CA THR A 51 6.70 14.82 -12.16
C THR A 51 7.33 13.82 -11.20
N LEU A 52 8.66 13.86 -11.02
CA LEU A 52 9.34 13.02 -10.03
C LEU A 52 8.83 13.27 -8.62
N LYS A 53 8.61 14.55 -8.26
CA LYS A 53 8.05 14.92 -6.97
C LYS A 53 6.62 14.38 -6.77
N GLU A 54 5.75 14.49 -7.78
CA GLU A 54 4.39 13.92 -7.72
C GLU A 54 4.43 12.40 -7.51
N LEU A 55 5.39 11.70 -8.11
CA LEU A 55 5.59 10.26 -7.89
C LEU A 55 6.08 9.96 -6.47
N GLU A 56 7.04 10.71 -5.95
CA GLU A 56 7.53 10.57 -4.58
C GLU A 56 6.42 10.80 -3.55
N GLU A 57 5.60 11.84 -3.75
CA GLU A 57 4.45 12.15 -2.89
C GLU A 57 3.42 11.01 -2.88
N TYR A 58 3.10 10.45 -4.06
CA TYR A 58 2.17 9.32 -4.15
C TYR A 58 2.75 8.05 -3.50
N VAL A 59 4.02 7.74 -3.75
CA VAL A 59 4.69 6.58 -3.13
C VAL A 59 4.73 6.72 -1.61
N GLY A 60 5.04 7.92 -1.10
CA GLY A 60 5.04 8.23 0.33
C GLY A 60 3.66 8.01 0.94
N TYR A 61 2.61 8.52 0.31
CA TYR A 61 1.23 8.34 0.76
C TYR A 61 0.82 6.86 0.88
N ILE A 62 1.16 6.03 -0.12
CA ILE A 62 0.83 4.60 -0.06
C ILE A 62 1.60 3.90 1.06
N LYS A 63 2.87 4.24 1.26
CA LYS A 63 3.66 3.67 2.35
C LYS A 63 3.08 4.00 3.72
N ASP A 64 2.70 5.27 3.93
CA ASP A 64 2.09 5.71 5.19
C ASP A 64 0.73 5.01 5.42
N GLN A 65 -0.03 4.79 4.35
CA GLN A 65 -1.29 4.04 4.41
C GLN A 65 -1.06 2.58 4.82
N GLU A 66 -0.06 1.90 4.25
CA GLU A 66 0.28 0.52 4.60
C GLU A 66 0.73 0.41 6.06
N GLU A 67 1.61 1.30 6.52
CA GLU A 67 2.08 1.32 7.92
C GLU A 67 0.92 1.59 8.91
N SER A 68 0.01 2.50 8.55
CA SER A 68 -1.18 2.77 9.36
C SER A 68 -2.09 1.55 9.47
N LEU A 69 -2.27 0.78 8.38
CA LEU A 69 -3.08 -0.43 8.38
C LEU A 69 -2.44 -1.55 9.21
N GLU A 70 -1.12 -1.75 9.06
CA GLU A 70 -0.36 -2.70 9.88
C GLU A 70 -0.48 -2.38 11.37
N THR A 71 -0.35 -1.10 11.72
CA THR A 71 -0.50 -0.63 13.10
C THR A 71 -1.91 -0.90 13.63
N MET A 72 -2.95 -0.67 12.83
CA MET A 72 -4.34 -0.95 13.23
C MET A 72 -4.60 -2.45 13.45
N GLU A 73 -4.11 -3.32 12.56
CA GLU A 73 -4.25 -4.77 12.73
C GLU A 73 -3.48 -5.26 13.95
N TYR A 74 -2.26 -4.76 14.19
CA TYR A 74 -1.51 -5.07 15.40
C TYR A 74 -2.28 -4.68 16.68
N GLN A 75 -2.82 -3.45 16.74
CA GLN A 75 -3.61 -3.00 17.89
C GLN A 75 -4.86 -3.86 18.12
N LYS A 76 -5.51 -4.29 17.03
CA LYS A 76 -6.69 -5.16 17.08
C LYS A 76 -6.34 -6.57 17.58
N GLU A 77 -5.20 -7.10 17.18
CA GLU A 77 -4.69 -8.39 17.67
C GLU A 77 -4.34 -8.31 19.15
N GLU A 78 -3.61 -7.28 19.58
CA GLU A 78 -3.27 -7.06 20.98
C GLU A 78 -4.52 -6.92 21.86
N PHE A 79 -5.52 -6.16 21.42
CA PHE A 79 -6.80 -6.05 22.11
C PHE A 79 -7.50 -7.41 22.23
N LYS A 80 -7.52 -8.20 21.14
CA LYS A 80 -8.13 -9.53 21.16
C LYS A 80 -7.44 -10.44 22.20
N ASN A 81 -6.12 -10.44 22.20
CA ASN A 81 -5.31 -11.27 23.07
C ASN A 81 -5.50 -10.90 24.55
N ALA A 82 -5.41 -9.60 24.87
CA ALA A 82 -5.52 -9.11 26.24
C ALA A 82 -6.93 -9.30 26.85
N TYR A 83 -8.00 -9.18 26.06
CA TYR A 83 -9.36 -9.18 26.59
C TYR A 83 -10.11 -10.51 26.48
N PHE A 84 -9.79 -11.34 25.49
CA PHE A 84 -10.52 -12.59 25.25
C PHE A 84 -9.66 -13.83 25.55
N ILE A 85 -8.38 -13.84 25.19
CA ILE A 85 -7.51 -15.02 25.38
C ILE A 85 -6.98 -15.12 26.82
N GLU A 86 -6.56 -14.00 27.42
CA GLU A 86 -6.12 -14.02 28.83
C GLU A 86 -7.27 -14.28 29.83
N LYS A 87 -8.52 -13.94 29.47
CA LYS A 87 -9.70 -14.17 30.32
C LYS A 87 -10.25 -15.59 30.23
N GLU A 88 -10.13 -16.28 29.09
CA GLU A 88 -10.53 -17.69 28.96
C GLU A 88 -9.75 -18.63 29.90
N ASN A 89 -8.54 -18.24 30.32
CA ASN A 89 -7.74 -19.02 31.27
C ASN A 89 -8.11 -18.79 32.75
N LYS A 90 -9.04 -17.87 33.05
CA LYS A 90 -9.52 -17.64 34.43
C LYS A 90 -11.01 -17.86 34.66
N ASP A 91 -11.86 -17.77 33.63
CA ASP A 91 -13.30 -18.01 33.78
C ASP A 91 -13.87 -18.64 32.50
N ASN A 92 -14.12 -19.96 32.51
CA ASN A 92 -14.96 -20.61 31.51
C ASN A 92 -16.43 -20.37 31.89
N PRO A 93 -17.21 -19.68 31.04
CA PRO A 93 -18.22 -20.43 30.30
C PRO A 93 -18.40 -19.93 28.85
N THR A 94 -18.22 -20.85 27.92
CA THR A 94 -18.86 -20.93 26.59
C THR A 94 -19.80 -19.77 26.23
N ILE A 95 -19.32 -18.80 25.44
CA ILE A 95 -20.22 -17.87 24.73
C ILE A 95 -20.51 -18.45 23.34
N LEU A 96 -21.65 -19.12 23.26
CA LEU A 96 -22.31 -19.55 22.04
C LEU A 96 -22.78 -18.31 21.27
N TYR A 97 -22.15 -18.00 20.13
CA TYR A 97 -22.62 -16.97 19.22
C TYR A 97 -23.78 -17.50 18.36
N SER A 98 -24.93 -17.74 18.99
CA SER A 98 -26.18 -17.96 18.24
C SER A 98 -26.80 -16.61 17.88
N SER A 99 -26.93 -16.39 16.57
CA SER A 99 -27.91 -15.50 15.90
C SER A 99 -27.86 -14.00 16.19
N LEU A 100 -27.05 -13.29 15.39
CA LEU A 100 -27.36 -11.90 14.98
C LEU A 100 -27.51 -11.86 13.46
N THR A 101 -28.61 -12.45 12.98
CA THR A 101 -29.23 -12.09 11.70
C THR A 101 -30.72 -11.99 11.97
N LYS A 102 -31.21 -10.75 12.10
CA LYS A 102 -32.62 -10.40 11.95
C LYS A 102 -32.93 -10.21 10.47
#